data_AF-W7KKJ7-F1
#
_entry.id   AF-W7KKJ7-F1
#
_cell.length_a   1.000
_cell.length_b   1.000
_cell.length_c   1.000
_cell.angle_alpha   90.00
_cell.angle_beta   90.00
_cell.angle_gamma   90.00
#
_symmetry.space_group_name_H-M   'P 1'
#
loop_
_entity.id
_entity.type
_entity.pdbx_description
1 polymer ?
#
loop_
_entity_poly.entity_id
_entity_poly.type
_entity_poly.pdbx_seq_one_letter_code
_entity_poly.pdbx_strand_id
1 'polypeptide(L)' 'MARRYCPVCKKVVEEKLIKEGKRVTKVCPECGHVFISYEIGKGIIESGGGNKFEERTVLK' A
#
# COMPACT_ATOMS: atom_id res chain seq x y z
N MET A 1 -1.28 -15.12 -4.94
CA MET A 1 -1.74 -13.77 -4.58
C MET A 1 -2.51 -13.84 -3.28
N ALA A 2 -2.31 -12.91 -2.36
CA ALA A 2 -3.05 -12.88 -1.11
C ALA A 2 -4.38 -12.15 -1.31
N ARG A 3 -5.47 -12.71 -0.77
CA ARG A 3 -6.79 -12.08 -0.75
C ARG A 3 -6.87 -11.19 0.49
N ARG A 4 -7.26 -9.93 0.32
CA ARG A 4 -7.35 -8.96 1.43
C ARG A 4 -8.71 -8.29 1.42
N TYR A 5 -9.27 -8.08 2.60
CA TYR A 5 -10.51 -7.32 2.75
C TYR A 5 -10.22 -5.83 2.52
N CYS A 6 -10.92 -5.21 1.57
CA CYS A 6 -10.83 -3.78 1.32
C CYS A 6 -11.80 -3.03 2.23
N PRO A 7 -11.34 -2.10 3.09
CA PRO A 7 -12.24 -1.32 3.94
C PRO A 7 -13.12 -0.33 3.16
N VAL A 8 -12.70 0.05 1.94
CA VAL A 8 -13.43 0.97 1.06
C VAL A 8 -14.51 0.24 0.26
N CYS A 9 -14.15 -0.83 -0.45
CA CYS A 9 -15.10 -1.63 -1.23
C CYS A 9 -15.96 -2.58 -0.38
N LYS A 10 -15.61 -2.76 0.90
CA LYS A 10 -16.24 -3.67 1.86
C LYS A 10 -16.33 -5.14 1.38
N LYS A 11 -15.40 -5.54 0.51
CA LYS A 11 -15.33 -6.89 -0.05
C LYS A 11 -13.91 -7.42 -0.07
N VAL A 12 -13.79 -8.74 -0.21
CA VAL A 12 -12.51 -9.42 -0.38
C VAL A 12 -12.07 -9.21 -1.82
N VAL A 13 -10.88 -8.62 -1.99
CA VAL A 13 -10.27 -8.38 -3.30
C VAL A 13 -8.91 -9.06 -3.38
N GLU A 14 -8.47 -9.34 -4.60
CA GLU A 14 -7.09 -9.76 -4.84
C GLU A 14 -6.20 -8.53 -4.84
N GLU A 15 -5.19 -8.50 -3.97
CA GLU A 15 -4.30 -7.35 -3.87
C GLU A 15 -3.51 -7.14 -5.17
N LYS A 16 -3.52 -5.92 -5.70
CA LYS A 16 -2.70 -5.53 -6.84
C LYS A 16 -1.39 -4.96 -6.33
N LEU A 17 -0.28 -5.58 -6.73
CA LEU A 17 1.05 -5.15 -6.34
C LEU A 17 1.66 -4.32 -7.46
N ILE A 18 1.96 -3.06 -7.16
CA ILE A 18 2.60 -2.09 -8.03
C ILE A 18 4.05 -1.97 -7.60
N LYS A 19 4.99 -2.19 -8.52
CA LYS A 19 6.42 -2.00 -8.29
C LYS A 19 6.90 -0.85 -9.17
N GLU A 20 7.34 0.23 -8.54
CA GLU A 20 7.94 1.38 -9.21
C GLU A 20 9.39 1.53 -8.75
N GLY A 21 10.29 0.92 -9.53
CA GLY A 21 11.72 0.86 -9.20
C GLY A 21 11.96 0.17 -7.85
N LYS A 22 12.31 0.96 -6.84
CA LYS A 22 12.54 0.49 -5.46
C LYS A 22 11.27 0.50 -4.62
N ARG A 23 10.19 1.18 -5.03
CA ARG A 23 8.96 1.27 -4.24
C ARG A 23 8.00 0.13 -4.60
N VAL A 24 7.47 -0.54 -3.59
CA VAL A 24 6.43 -1.55 -3.70
C VAL A 24 5.19 -1.04 -2.98
N THR A 25 4.08 -0.98 -3.71
CA THR A 25 2.80 -0.57 -3.17
C THR A 25 1.78 -1.66 -3.45
N LYS A 26 1.12 -2.16 -2.41
CA LYS A 26 -0.02 -3.07 -2.55
C LYS A 26 -1.29 -2.25 -2.44
N VAL A 27 -2.16 -2.34 -3.44
CA VAL A 27 -3.38 -1.54 -3.55
C VAL A 27 -4.59 -2.42 -3.87
N CYS A 28 -5.77 -1.92 -3.54
CA CYS A 28 -7.03 -2.46 -4.01
C CYS A 28 -7.18 -2.14 -5.51
N PRO A 29 -7.38 -3.14 -6.38
CA PRO A 29 -7.57 -2.90 -7.82
C PRO A 29 -8.90 -2.21 -8.15
N GLU A 30 -9.87 -2.27 -7.23
CA GLU A 30 -11.24 -1.81 -7.47
C GLU A 30 -11.42 -0.32 -7.14
N CYS A 31 -10.81 0.15 -6.06
CA CYS A 31 -10.95 1.55 -5.60
C CYS A 31 -9.62 2.30 -5.46
N GLY A 32 -8.48 1.62 -5.63
CA GLY A 32 -7.16 2.25 -5.46
C GLY A 32 -6.67 2.37 -4.01
N HIS A 33 -7.43 1.90 -3.02
CA HIS A 33 -7.02 1.97 -1.60
C HIS A 33 -5.66 1.30 -1.37
N VAL A 34 -4.71 2.04 -0.80
CA VAL A 34 -3.36 1.54 -0.53
C VAL A 34 -3.35 0.72 0.75
N PHE A 35 -3.06 -0.57 0.63
CA PHE A 35 -2.96 -1.47 1.77
C PHE A 35 -1.60 -1.37 2.49
N ILE A 36 -0.53 -1.20 1.73
CA ILE A 36 0.84 -1.03 2.24
C ILE A 36 1.72 -0.43 1.13
N SER A 37 2.67 0.43 1.50
CA SER A 37 3.71 0.95 0.61
C SER A 37 5.06 0.90 1.32
N TYR A 38 6.09 0.34 0.68
CA TYR A 38 7.45 0.24 1.22
C TYR A 38 8.49 0.37 0.12
N GLU A 39 9.71 0.80 0.47
CA GLU A 39 10.84 0.91 -0.47
C GLU A 39 11.89 -0.17 -0.20
N ILE A 40 12.26 -0.91 -1.24
CA ILE A 40 13.32 -1.92 -1.26
C ILE A 40 14.67 -1.19 -1.35
N GLY A 41 15.45 -1.23 -0.27
CA GLY A 41 16.84 -0.75 -0.28
C GLY A 41 17.21 0.20 0.86
N LYS A 42 16.24 0.67 1.65
CA LYS A 42 16.51 1.13 3.03
C LYS A 42 16.24 -0.06 3.93
N GLY A 43 17.29 -0.83 4.22
CA GLY A 43 17.19 -1.88 5.21
C GLY A 43 16.89 -1.28 6.56
N ILE A 44 15.62 -1.28 6.97
CA ILE A 44 15.25 -1.59 8.34
C ILE A 44 13.93 -2.38 8.32
N ILE A 45 14.02 -3.68 8.65
CA ILE A 45 12.88 -4.48 9.09
C ILE A 45 12.61 -4.12 10.56
N GLU A 46 12.14 -2.90 10.83
CA GLU A 46 11.73 -2.51 12.18
C GLU A 46 10.23 -2.75 12.35
N SER A 47 9.90 -3.84 13.05
CA SER A 47 8.63 -4.00 13.73
C SER A 47 8.53 -2.92 14.83
N GLY A 48 8.23 -1.68 14.45
CA GLY A 48 8.04 -0.55 15.36
C GLY A 48 8.75 0.71 14.89
N GLY A 49 7.99 1.78 14.65
CA GLY A 49 8.51 3.16 14.68
C GLY A 49 8.53 3.93 13.36
N GLY A 50 7.50 4.75 13.15
CA GLY A 50 7.67 6.15 12.76
C GLY A 50 8.27 6.47 11.39
N ASN A 51 7.41 6.49 10.36
CA ASN A 51 7.38 7.62 9.42
C ASN A 51 5.94 7.79 8.94
N LYS A 52 5.28 8.84 9.43
CA LYS A 52 3.98 9.29 8.92
C LYS A 52 4.16 9.70 7.46
N PHE A 53 3.85 8.79 6.54
CA PHE A 53 3.60 9.20 5.17
C PHE A 53 2.21 9.83 5.16
N GLU A 54 2.17 11.13 5.43
CA GLU A 54 0.95 11.93 5.32
C GLU A 54 0.52 11.93 3.86
N GLU A 55 -0.58 11.24 3.61
CA GLU A 55 -1.25 11.16 2.32
C GLU A 55 -1.81 12.54 1.98
N ARG A 56 -1.01 13.43 1.39
CA ARG A 56 -1.56 14.63 0.76
C ARG A 56 -2.27 14.21 -0.52
N THR A 57 -3.56 13.93 -0.40
CA THR A 57 -4.49 13.96 -1.53
C THR A 57 -4.44 15.37 -2.12
N VAL A 58 -3.65 15.58 -3.16
CA VAL A 58 -3.76 16.78 -4.00
C VAL A 58 -4.97 16.57 -4.89
N LEU A 59 -6.13 17.02 -4.43
CA LEU A 59 -7.26 17.28 -5.32
C LEU A 59 -6.90 18.49 -6.20
N LYS A 60 -7.01 18.31 -7.52
CA LYS A 60 -7.29 19.38 -8.45
C LYS A 60 -8.39 18.91 -9.38
#